data_AF-A0A1Y4S8G2-F1
#
_entry.id   AF-A0A1Y4S8G2-F1
#
_cell.length_a   1.000
_cell.length_b   1.000
_cell.length_c   1.000
_cell.angle_alpha   90.00
_cell.angle_beta   90.00
_cell.angle_gamma   90.00
#
_symmetry.space_group_name_H-M   'P 1'
#
loop_
_entity.id
_entity.type
_entity.pdbx_description
1 polymer ?
#
loop_
_entity_poly.entity_id
_entity_poly.type
_entity_poly.pdbx_seq_one_letter_code
_entity_poly.pdbx_strand_id
1 'polypeptide(L)' 'MDTEKMRAALAYLKKKKPELTVQQYCTIKGQILAGDEDGAIRGIDRVVERNRRGRGYHAT' A
#
# COMPACT_ATOMS: atom_id res chain seq x y z
N MET A 1 7.35 -12.39 14.58
CA MET A 1 6.31 -11.76 13.74
C MET A 1 5.29 -11.15 14.67
N ASP A 2 5.27 -9.81 14.76
CA ASP A 2 4.25 -9.09 15.50
C ASP A 2 2.92 -9.26 14.74
N THR A 3 2.16 -10.28 15.11
CA THR A 3 0.92 -10.64 14.41
C THR A 3 -0.12 -9.51 14.43
N GLU A 4 -0.06 -8.64 15.44
CA GLU A 4 -0.86 -7.42 15.52
C GLU A 4 -0.46 -6.38 14.48
N LYS A 5 0.84 -6.12 14.30
CA LYS A 5 1.34 -5.18 13.29
C LYS A 5 1.02 -5.65 11.88
N MET A 6 1.21 -6.95 11.61
CA MET A 6 0.82 -7.53 10.31
C MET A 6 -0.67 -7.35 10.04
N ARG A 7 -1.54 -7.60 11.02
CA ARG A 7 -2.99 -7.39 10.88
C ARG A 7 -3.33 -5.92 10.64
N ALA A 8 -2.71 -5.01 11.38
CA ALA A 8 -2.91 -3.57 11.21
C ALA A 8 -2.46 -3.10 9.81
N ALA A 9 -1.29 -3.55 9.35
CA ALA A 9 -0.77 -3.24 8.02
C ALA A 9 -1.68 -3.77 6.90
N LEU A 10 -2.18 -5.02 7.01
CA LEU A 10 -3.13 -5.58 6.06
C LEU A 10 -4.46 -4.81 6.06
N ALA A 11 -4.96 -4.41 7.22
CA ALA A 11 -6.17 -3.60 7.34
C ALA A 11 -5.98 -2.22 6.68
N TYR A 12 -4.83 -1.58 6.89
CA TYR A 12 -4.49 -0.31 6.26
C TYR A 12 -4.39 -0.44 4.73
N LEU A 13 -3.69 -1.46 4.23
CA LEU A 13 -3.60 -1.76 2.80
C LEU A 13 -4.99 -1.95 2.17
N LYS A 14 -5.91 -2.64 2.87
CA LYS A 14 -7.28 -2.87 2.39
C LYS A 14 -8.07 -1.57 2.24
N LYS A 15 -7.91 -0.62 3.17
CA LYS A 15 -8.51 0.72 3.08
C LYS A 15 -8.00 1.52 1.88
N LYS A 16 -6.71 1.36 1.54
CA LYS A 16 -6.04 2.07 0.44
C LYS A 16 -6.19 1.42 -0.94
N LYS A 17 -6.81 0.24 -1.02
CA LYS A 17 -7.00 -0.51 -2.27
C LYS A 17 -7.54 0.30 -3.47
N PRO A 18 -8.53 1.21 -3.34
CA PRO A 18 -9.04 2.00 -4.47
C PRO A 18 -8.02 2.98 -5.07
N GLU A 19 -7.00 3.33 -4.28
CA GLU A 19 -5.95 4.27 -4.65
C GLU A 19 -4.73 3.56 -5.27
N LEU A 20 -4.75 2.23 -5.32
CA LEU A 20 -3.65 1.39 -5.77
C LEU A 20 -4.02 0.62 -7.04
N THR A 21 -3.04 0.34 -7.89
CA THR A 21 -3.20 -0.66 -8.95
C THR A 21 -3.18 -2.07 -8.35
N VAL A 22 -3.70 -3.05 -9.08
CA VAL A 22 -3.69 -4.47 -8.66
C VAL A 22 -2.26 -4.94 -8.38
N GLN A 23 -1.30 -4.56 -9.23
CA GLN A 23 0.10 -4.92 -9.07
C GLN A 23 0.69 -4.32 -7.79
N GLN A 24 0.49 -3.02 -7.53
CA GLN A 24 0.98 -2.36 -6.32
C GLN A 24 0.40 -2.98 -5.06
N TYR A 25 -0.90 -3.27 -5.06
CA TYR A 25 -1.58 -3.94 -3.95
C TYR A 25 -0.95 -5.32 -3.67
N CYS A 26 -0.72 -6.14 -4.70
CA CYS A 26 -0.11 -7.46 -4.53
C CYS A 26 1.34 -7.39 -4.03
N THR A 27 2.15 -6.47 -4.55
CA THR A 27 3.53 -6.27 -4.11
C THR A 27 3.60 -5.89 -2.64
N ILE A 28 2.82 -4.88 -2.22
CA ILE A 28 2.81 -4.42 -0.83
C ILE A 28 2.27 -5.52 0.10
N LYS A 29 1.23 -6.26 -0.33
CA LYS A 29 0.73 -7.41 0.42
C LYS A 29 1.83 -8.45 0.64
N GLY A 30 2.66 -8.72 -0.37
CA GLY A 30 3.80 -9.64 -0.26
C GLY A 30 4.82 -9.18 0.78
N GLN A 31 5.13 -7.88 0.83
CA GLN A 31 6.05 -7.31 1.82
C GLN A 31 5.54 -7.46 3.26
N ILE A 32 4.25 -7.19 3.48
CA ILE A 32 3.61 -7.37 4.80
C ILE A 32 3.66 -8.85 5.22
N LEU A 33 3.40 -9.77 4.30
CA LEU A 33 3.45 -11.22 4.57
C LEU A 33 4.88 -11.72 4.81
N ALA A 34 5.89 -11.03 4.29
CA ALA A 34 7.30 -11.30 4.55
C ALA A 34 7.80 -10.72 5.89
N GLY A 35 6.97 -9.95 6.60
CA GLY A 35 7.30 -9.30 7.88
C GLY A 35 8.07 -7.98 7.74
N ASP A 36 7.93 -7.29 6.60
CA ASP A 36 8.38 -5.91 6.44
C ASP A 36 7.16 -4.96 6.54
N GLU A 37 6.48 -4.95 7.69
CA GLU A 37 5.27 -4.16 7.87
C GLU A 37 5.55 -2.65 7.81
N ASP A 38 6.64 -2.19 8.44
CA ASP A 38 7.02 -0.77 8.50
C ASP A 38 7.50 -0.24 7.14
N GLY A 39 8.22 -1.05 6.36
CA GLY A 39 8.56 -0.74 4.98
C GLY A 39 7.32 -0.70 4.09
N ALA A 40 6.42 -1.66 4.24
CA ALA A 40 5.18 -1.73 3.49
C ALA A 40 4.27 -0.52 3.75
N ILE A 41 4.07 -0.10 5.00
CA ILE A 41 3.23 1.07 5.35
C ILE A 41 3.78 2.35 4.68
N ARG A 42 5.08 2.61 4.79
CA ARG A 42 5.72 3.74 4.10
C ARG A 42 5.59 3.64 2.58
N GLY A 43 5.65 2.42 2.04
CA GLY A 43 5.42 2.13 0.64
C GLY A 43 4.00 2.47 0.19
N ILE A 44 2.99 2.14 0.99
CA ILE A 44 1.57 2.46 0.73
C ILE A 44 1.41 3.97 0.56
N ASP A 45 1.85 4.76 1.53
CA ASP A 45 1.63 6.22 1.52
C ASP A 45 2.29 6.88 0.31
N ARG A 46 3.54 6.49 0.01
CA ARG A 46 4.29 7.00 -1.15
C ARG A 46 3.62 6.63 -2.48
N VAL A 47 3.14 5.40 -2.62
CA VAL A 47 2.49 4.94 -3.85
C VAL A 47 1.13 5.61 -4.02
N VAL A 48 0.35 5.74 -2.95
CA VAL A 48 -0.94 6.44 -2.97
C VAL A 48 -0.74 7.91 -3.37
N GLU A 49 0.21 8.61 -2.76
CA GLU A 49 0.53 10.00 -3.11
C GLU A 49 0.95 10.12 -4.58
N ARG A 50 1.84 9.23 -5.06
CA ARG A 50 2.28 9.19 -6.45
C ARG A 50 1.12 8.93 -7.40
N ASN A 51 0.22 8.00 -7.08
CA ASN A 51 -0.94 7.69 -7.92
C ASN A 51 -1.92 8.88 -7.97
N ARG A 52 -2.15 9.58 -6.86
CA ARG A 52 -2.96 10.81 -6.85
C ARG A 52 -2.36 11.88 -7.75
N ARG A 53 -1.04 12.11 -7.65
CA ARG A 53 -0.32 13.06 -8.51
C ARG A 53 -0.35 12.63 -9.99
N GLY A 54 -0.07 11.37 -10.28
CA GLY A 54 -0.07 10.80 -11.62
C GLY A 54 -1.43 10.85 -12.31
N ARG A 55 -2.52 10.64 -11.55
CA ARG A 55 -3.91 10.79 -12.04
C ARG A 55 -4.27 12.25 -12.35
N GLY A 56 -3.59 13.23 -11.75
CA GLY A 56 -3.80 14.65 -12.05
C GLY A 56 -3.35 15.07 -13.45
N TYR A 57 -2.44 14.33 -14.09
CA TYR A 57 -1.94 14.65 -15.44
C TYR A 57 -2.83 14.10 -16.57
N HIS A 58 -3.78 13.21 -16.26
CA HIS A 58 -4.76 12.69 -17.24
C HIS A 58 -6.10 13.44 -17.21
N ALA A 59 -6.21 14.50 -16.41
CA ALA A 59 -7.36 15.40 -16.39
C ALA A 59 -7.05 16.68 -17.17
N THR A 60 -6.84 16.56 -18.48
CA THR A 60 -6.91 17.65 -19.46
C THR A 60 -7.42 17.09 -20.78
#